data_AF-N6YDE6-F1
#
_entry.id   AF-N6YDE6-F1
#
_cell.length_a   1.000
_cell.length_b   1.000
_cell.length_c   1.000
_cell.angle_alpha   90.00
_cell.angle_beta   90.00
_cell.angle_gamma   90.00
#
_symmetry.space_group_name_H-M   'P 1'
#
loop_
_entity.id
_entity.type
_entity.pdbx_description
1 polymer ?
#
loop_
_entity_poly.entity_id
_entity_poly.type
_entity_poly.pdbx_seq_one_letter_code
_entity_poly.pdbx_strand_id
1 'polypeptide(L)'
;MSPRQATTDSASGRDDTRAGTHPAGNLKRLRKPLASLRRLRLANQLSSTHPRNGAHRCAILEHTTELLHTDAHDDLLPTGGTAGTPERRSRFAWAFTGSGHYLEECMALAQRLPNLDLFLSAAAEEVLPMYDFGLSELKDRCRVFRDKTTSSVPVGMLYDDVYHTVIVAPATSNTVAKCALGISDTLPTNIFAQAGKLEIPGIVLACDTKPVVITKAPREWVELKPRNIDLENVERLRRVDFCRVVESPDELEALLDARLAELALTWNTSSS
;
A
#
# COMPACT_ATOMS: atom_id res chain seq x y z
N MET A 1 20.94 0.19 -71.08
CA MET A 1 20.64 1.41 -71.84
C MET A 1 19.74 2.31 -71.00
N SER A 2 20.30 3.34 -70.35
CA SER A 2 19.55 4.55 -69.97
C SER A 2 19.40 5.45 -71.20
N PRO A 3 18.51 6.45 -71.17
CA PRO A 3 19.04 7.79 -70.88
C PRO A 3 18.13 8.74 -70.07
N ARG A 4 18.81 9.59 -69.28
CA ARG A 4 18.68 11.05 -69.04
C ARG A 4 17.38 11.59 -68.42
N GLN A 5 17.39 12.13 -67.19
CA GLN A 5 17.93 13.42 -66.71
C GLN A 5 17.34 14.66 -67.42
N ALA A 6 16.67 15.51 -66.62
CA ALA A 6 16.65 16.96 -66.79
C ALA A 6 16.79 17.62 -65.41
N THR A 7 17.89 18.36 -65.29
CA THR A 7 18.32 19.28 -64.23
C THR A 7 17.92 20.70 -64.60
N THR A 8 17.63 21.55 -63.60
CA THR A 8 18.06 22.96 -63.44
C THR A 8 17.56 23.41 -62.06
N ASP A 9 18.42 23.69 -61.08
CA ASP A 9 19.17 24.93 -60.84
C ASP A 9 18.27 26.17 -60.71
N SER A 10 18.46 27.15 -59.83
CA SER A 10 19.34 27.37 -58.67
C SER A 10 19.02 28.79 -58.14
N ALA A 11 19.63 29.16 -57.01
CA ALA A 11 19.89 30.53 -56.54
C ALA A 11 18.76 31.23 -55.73
N SER A 12 19.01 32.02 -54.69
CA SER A 12 20.19 32.35 -53.86
C SER A 12 19.80 33.52 -52.94
N GLY A 13 20.43 33.66 -51.77
CA GLY A 13 20.55 34.92 -51.02
C GLY A 13 19.85 34.89 -49.66
N ARG A 14 20.57 34.78 -48.52
CA ARG A 14 21.28 35.85 -47.76
C ARG A 14 20.30 36.86 -47.15
N ASP A 15 20.40 37.35 -45.93
CA ASP A 15 21.26 37.21 -44.74
C ASP A 15 20.53 38.01 -43.63
N ASP A 16 21.14 38.13 -42.45
CA ASP A 16 20.89 39.14 -41.39
C ASP A 16 20.26 38.66 -40.07
N THR A 17 21.17 38.19 -39.23
CA THR A 17 21.49 38.75 -37.90
C THR A 17 20.37 39.44 -37.08
N ARG A 18 20.16 38.98 -35.85
CA ARG A 18 20.34 39.84 -34.65
C ARG A 18 20.38 39.04 -33.35
N ALA A 19 21.50 39.20 -32.66
CA ALA A 19 21.67 38.92 -31.23
C ALA A 19 20.79 39.86 -30.38
N GLY A 20 20.25 39.33 -29.29
CA GLY A 20 19.53 40.08 -28.27
C GLY A 20 19.77 39.47 -26.89
N THR A 21 20.68 40.09 -26.15
CA THR A 21 21.07 39.79 -24.77
C THR A 21 20.16 40.44 -23.73
N HIS A 22 19.85 39.67 -22.66
CA HIS A 22 19.57 40.07 -21.26
C HIS A 22 18.25 40.81 -20.89
N PRO A 23 17.80 40.78 -19.60
CA PRO A 23 18.52 40.36 -18.39
C PRO A 23 17.80 39.35 -17.46
N ALA A 24 18.62 38.79 -16.56
CA ALA A 24 18.23 38.04 -15.38
C ALA A 24 17.46 38.95 -14.39
N GLY A 25 16.25 38.54 -14.03
CA GLY A 25 15.43 39.14 -12.98
C GLY A 25 15.63 38.40 -11.65
N ASN A 26 16.34 39.04 -10.74
CA ASN A 26 16.62 38.61 -9.38
C ASN A 26 15.40 38.89 -8.48
N LEU A 27 14.59 37.87 -8.15
CA LEU A 27 13.55 38.00 -7.11
C LEU A 27 14.01 37.35 -5.80
N LYS A 28 14.68 38.16 -4.97
CA LYS A 28 14.84 37.93 -3.52
C LYS A 28 13.60 38.45 -2.79
N ARG A 29 13.24 37.76 -1.69
CA ARG A 29 12.25 38.06 -0.61
C ARG A 29 10.89 37.36 -0.83
N LEU A 30 10.24 36.73 0.16
CA LEU A 30 10.39 36.71 1.61
C LEU A 30 10.19 35.27 2.14
N ARG A 31 11.13 34.77 2.95
CA ARG A 31 10.81 33.74 3.96
C ARG A 31 10.15 34.45 5.14
N LYS A 32 8.91 34.07 5.49
CA LYS A 32 8.31 34.37 6.81
C LYS A 32 8.29 33.07 7.62
N PRO A 33 8.77 33.06 8.87
CA PRO A 33 8.63 31.91 9.76
C PRO A 33 7.24 31.97 10.43
N LEU A 34 6.41 30.94 10.22
CA LEU A 34 5.23 30.72 11.05
C LEU A 34 5.64 29.89 12.26
N ALA A 35 5.96 30.60 13.34
CA ALA A 35 6.03 30.05 14.68
C ALA A 35 4.64 30.00 15.32
N SER A 36 4.47 29.02 16.20
CA SER A 36 3.42 28.89 17.24
C SER A 36 2.07 28.30 16.81
N LEU A 37 1.94 26.99 17.00
CA LEU A 37 0.69 26.39 17.47
C LEU A 37 0.97 25.76 18.84
N ARG A 38 0.57 26.51 19.87
CA ARG A 38 0.59 26.08 21.27
C ARG A 38 -0.43 24.96 21.47
N ARG A 39 0.00 23.93 22.20
CA ARG A 39 -0.82 22.86 22.78
C ARG A 39 -1.99 23.47 23.56
N LEU A 40 -3.22 23.09 23.23
CA LEU A 40 -4.35 23.19 24.15
C LEU A 40 -4.40 21.89 24.96
N ARG A 41 -3.90 21.94 26.20
CA ARG A 41 -4.27 20.97 27.24
C ARG A 41 -5.61 21.44 27.82
N LEU A 42 -6.67 20.66 27.64
CA LEU A 42 -7.91 20.86 28.39
C LEU A 42 -7.73 20.16 29.75
N ALA A 43 -7.50 20.96 30.79
CA ALA A 43 -7.47 20.49 32.17
C ALA A 43 -8.88 20.58 32.76
N ASN A 44 -9.31 19.49 33.37
CA ASN A 44 -10.49 19.37 34.22
C ASN A 44 -10.55 20.49 35.27
N GLN A 45 -11.67 21.22 35.30
CA GLN A 45 -12.12 21.98 36.46
C GLN A 45 -13.63 21.80 36.60
N LEU A 46 -14.04 21.00 37.59
CA LEU A 46 -15.29 21.23 38.30
C LEU A 46 -14.96 21.27 39.79
N SER A 47 -15.20 22.43 40.37
CA SER A 47 -14.99 22.77 41.77
C SER A 47 -16.29 22.59 42.55
N SER A 48 -16.16 21.90 43.69
CA SER A 48 -16.77 22.19 45.00
C SER A 48 -18.27 22.46 45.14
N THR A 49 -18.93 21.62 45.96
CA THR A 49 -19.76 22.08 47.09
C THR A 49 -19.63 21.12 48.28
N HIS A 50 -19.72 21.67 49.50
CA HIS A 50 -19.20 21.18 50.79
C HIS A 50 -20.28 20.40 51.62
N PRO A 51 -20.06 19.99 52.90
CA PRO A 51 -19.98 18.61 53.37
C PRO A 51 -21.17 18.14 54.27
N ARG A 52 -21.26 16.84 54.58
CA ARG A 52 -21.80 16.33 55.87
C ARG A 52 -21.60 14.81 56.07
N ASN A 53 -21.36 14.48 57.34
CA ASN A 53 -21.14 13.18 58.01
C ASN A 53 -21.99 11.99 57.54
N GLY A 54 -21.44 10.78 57.68
CA GLY A 54 -22.24 9.55 57.78
C GLY A 54 -21.43 8.29 57.50
N ALA A 55 -21.07 7.56 58.56
CA ALA A 55 -20.47 6.24 58.48
C ALA A 55 -21.45 5.23 57.86
N HIS A 56 -21.04 4.52 56.80
CA HIS A 56 -21.59 3.20 56.47
C HIS A 56 -20.51 2.34 55.82
N ARG A 57 -20.20 1.24 56.51
CA ARG A 57 -19.47 0.08 55.98
C ARG A 57 -20.22 -0.48 54.76
N CYS A 58 -19.50 -0.75 53.68
CA CYS A 58 -19.92 -1.74 52.70
C CYS A 58 -18.72 -2.59 52.30
N ALA A 59 -18.77 -3.85 52.70
CA ALA A 59 -17.84 -4.90 52.32
C ALA A 59 -18.03 -5.24 50.85
N ILE A 60 -16.95 -5.34 50.09
CA ILE A 60 -16.97 -6.06 48.81
C ILE A 60 -15.83 -7.07 48.85
N LEU A 61 -16.23 -8.31 48.55
CA LEU A 61 -15.52 -9.55 48.69
C LEU A 61 -14.23 -9.60 47.86
N GLU A 62 -13.21 -10.17 48.50
CA GLU A 62 -12.14 -10.91 47.83
C GLU A 62 -12.77 -12.10 47.08
N HIS A 63 -12.60 -12.15 45.77
CA HIS A 63 -12.86 -13.35 44.99
C HIS A 63 -11.70 -13.59 44.01
N THR A 64 -10.90 -14.59 44.39
CA THR A 64 -10.33 -15.65 43.54
C THR A 64 -9.64 -15.23 42.25
N THR A 65 -8.32 -15.26 42.34
CA THR A 65 -7.37 -15.49 41.25
C THR A 65 -7.76 -16.73 40.44
N GLU A 66 -8.35 -16.53 39.27
CA GLU A 66 -8.48 -17.57 38.24
C GLU A 66 -7.59 -17.18 37.06
N LEU A 67 -6.56 -18.00 36.86
CA LEU A 67 -5.65 -17.97 35.73
C LEU A 67 -6.43 -18.18 34.43
N LEU A 68 -6.74 -17.10 33.74
CA LEU A 68 -7.01 -17.16 32.30
C LEU A 68 -5.66 -17.10 31.58
N HIS A 69 -5.20 -18.25 31.11
CA HIS A 69 -4.33 -18.31 29.94
C HIS A 69 -5.08 -17.66 28.77
N THR A 70 -4.77 -16.39 28.51
CA THR A 70 -5.16 -15.73 27.26
C THR A 70 -4.12 -16.08 26.21
N ASP A 71 -4.56 -16.80 25.18
CA ASP A 71 -3.79 -17.06 23.97
C ASP A 71 -3.26 -15.74 23.39
N ALA A 72 -1.97 -15.71 23.07
CA ALA A 72 -1.19 -14.53 22.71
C ALA A 72 -1.44 -14.05 21.26
N HIS A 73 -2.69 -13.75 20.90
CA HIS A 73 -3.05 -13.34 19.54
C HIS A 73 -3.86 -12.03 19.38
N ASP A 74 -4.24 -11.33 20.46
CA ASP A 74 -4.79 -9.96 20.48
C ASP A 74 -3.85 -9.09 21.34
N ASP A 75 -3.53 -7.81 21.11
CA ASP A 75 -4.11 -6.70 20.38
C ASP A 75 -2.97 -5.71 20.06
N LEU A 76 -2.64 -5.51 18.79
CA LEU A 76 -1.90 -4.30 18.38
C LEU A 76 -2.88 -3.37 17.68
N LEU A 77 -3.70 -2.69 18.49
CA LEU A 77 -4.42 -1.51 18.03
C LEU A 77 -3.38 -0.42 17.72
N PRO A 78 -3.55 0.37 16.64
CA PRO A 78 -2.62 1.43 16.30
C PRO A 78 -2.33 2.35 17.50
N THR A 79 -1.07 2.46 17.92
CA THR A 79 -0.74 3.19 19.17
C THR A 79 -0.75 4.72 18.99
N GLY A 80 -0.98 5.18 17.76
CA GLY A 80 -1.04 6.61 17.45
C GLY A 80 0.32 7.24 17.14
N GLY A 81 1.34 6.44 16.82
CA GLY A 81 2.56 6.91 16.17
C GLY A 81 3.56 7.55 17.13
N THR A 82 4.52 6.76 17.55
CA THR A 82 5.91 7.20 17.64
C THR A 82 6.67 6.36 16.64
N ALA A 83 7.19 6.96 15.57
CA ALA A 83 8.07 6.28 14.63
C ALA A 83 9.09 5.50 15.46
N GLY A 84 8.95 4.19 15.45
CA GLY A 84 9.73 3.27 16.25
C GLY A 84 11.10 3.06 15.61
N THR A 85 11.64 1.88 15.85
CA THR A 85 12.95 1.45 15.34
C THR A 85 12.67 0.51 14.16
N PRO A 86 13.14 0.80 12.92
CA PRO A 86 12.92 -0.05 11.76
C PRO A 86 13.29 -1.52 11.98
N GLU A 87 14.22 -1.78 12.91
CA GLU A 87 14.67 -3.10 13.35
C GLU A 87 13.57 -3.94 14.05
N ARG A 88 12.45 -3.32 14.46
CA ARG A 88 11.29 -4.02 15.05
C ARG A 88 10.32 -4.58 14.02
N ARG A 89 10.40 -4.13 12.76
CA ARG A 89 9.54 -4.58 11.68
C ARG A 89 9.75 -6.06 11.42
N SER A 90 8.70 -6.85 11.52
CA SER A 90 8.79 -8.33 11.54
C SER A 90 7.74 -9.02 10.66
N ARG A 91 6.89 -8.25 9.99
CA ARG A 91 5.74 -8.78 9.24
C ARG A 91 5.68 -8.28 7.81
N PHE A 92 5.08 -9.08 6.94
CA PHE A 92 4.60 -8.65 5.63
C PHE A 92 3.17 -8.10 5.74
N ALA A 93 2.89 -7.00 5.05
CA ALA A 93 1.54 -6.51 4.82
C ALA A 93 1.14 -6.80 3.38
N TRP A 94 0.24 -7.75 3.17
CA TRP A 94 -0.22 -8.12 1.83
C TRP A 94 -1.63 -7.61 1.57
N ALA A 95 -1.74 -6.66 0.66
CA ALA A 95 -2.98 -6.06 0.26
C ALA A 95 -3.58 -6.74 -0.97
N PHE A 96 -4.74 -7.36 -0.81
CA PHE A 96 -5.52 -7.92 -1.91
C PHE A 96 -6.48 -6.86 -2.46
N THR A 97 -6.61 -6.84 -3.79
CA THR A 97 -7.59 -6.01 -4.49
C THR A 97 -8.62 -6.90 -5.22
N GLY A 98 -9.65 -6.30 -5.82
CA GLY A 98 -10.72 -7.06 -6.50
C GLY A 98 -10.34 -7.64 -7.85
N SER A 99 -9.10 -8.11 -8.03
CA SER A 99 -8.65 -8.78 -9.25
C SER A 99 -8.80 -10.29 -9.08
N GLY A 100 -9.50 -10.93 -10.00
CA GLY A 100 -9.49 -12.39 -10.14
C GLY A 100 -8.26 -12.90 -10.91
N HIS A 101 -7.62 -12.05 -11.71
CA HIS A 101 -6.40 -12.41 -12.44
C HIS A 101 -5.25 -12.61 -11.45
N TYR A 102 -4.57 -13.75 -11.57
CA TYR A 102 -3.49 -14.24 -10.69
C TYR A 102 -3.87 -14.43 -9.21
N LEU A 103 -5.17 -14.49 -8.87
CA LEU A 103 -5.58 -14.54 -7.47
C LEU A 103 -5.14 -15.83 -6.77
N GLU A 104 -5.27 -16.98 -7.44
CA GLU A 104 -4.88 -18.29 -6.89
C GLU A 104 -3.36 -18.34 -6.66
N GLU A 105 -2.57 -17.87 -7.61
CA GLU A 105 -1.11 -17.82 -7.54
C GLU A 105 -0.63 -16.84 -6.46
N CYS A 106 -1.26 -15.66 -6.36
CA CYS A 106 -0.97 -14.71 -5.29
C CYS A 106 -1.30 -15.26 -3.92
N MET A 107 -2.43 -15.97 -3.79
CA MET A 107 -2.82 -16.61 -2.53
C MET A 107 -1.83 -17.71 -2.14
N ALA A 108 -1.38 -18.53 -3.11
CA ALA A 108 -0.37 -19.57 -2.86
C ALA A 108 0.95 -18.98 -2.35
N LEU A 109 1.40 -17.86 -2.93
CA LEU A 109 2.58 -17.13 -2.44
C LEU A 109 2.36 -16.55 -1.04
N ALA A 110 1.22 -15.89 -0.81
CA ALA A 110 0.87 -15.31 0.48
C ALA A 110 0.89 -16.36 1.59
N GLN A 111 0.31 -17.55 1.36
CA GLN A 111 0.27 -18.64 2.34
C GLN A 111 1.65 -19.20 2.71
N ARG A 112 2.63 -19.07 1.81
CA ARG A 112 4.02 -19.50 2.07
C ARG A 112 4.84 -18.45 2.82
N LEU A 113 4.42 -17.18 2.87
CA LEU A 113 5.20 -16.15 3.56
C LEU A 113 5.11 -16.29 5.09
N PRO A 114 6.23 -16.15 5.82
CA PRO A 114 6.21 -16.08 7.28
C PRO A 114 5.60 -14.76 7.74
N ASN A 115 4.95 -14.77 8.92
CA ASN A 115 4.51 -13.55 9.62
C ASN A 115 3.73 -12.56 8.73
N LEU A 116 2.75 -13.06 8.00
CA LEU A 116 1.94 -12.26 7.09
C LEU A 116 0.67 -11.73 7.76
N ASP A 117 0.23 -10.53 7.39
CA ASP A 117 -1.14 -10.07 7.59
C ASP A 117 -1.76 -9.55 6.29
N LEU A 118 -3.07 -9.71 6.16
CA LEU A 118 -3.83 -9.41 4.95
C LEU A 118 -4.63 -8.11 5.07
N PHE A 119 -4.64 -7.32 4.00
CA PHE A 119 -5.38 -6.07 3.89
C PHE A 119 -6.30 -6.12 2.67
N LEU A 120 -7.60 -6.22 2.88
CA LEU A 120 -8.56 -6.45 1.80
C LEU A 120 -9.23 -5.13 1.42
N SER A 121 -9.24 -4.77 0.13
CA SER A 121 -10.23 -3.79 -0.34
C SER A 121 -11.65 -4.35 -0.21
N ALA A 122 -12.65 -3.46 -0.23
CA ALA A 122 -14.05 -3.89 -0.30
C ALA A 122 -14.31 -4.86 -1.48
N ALA A 123 -13.72 -4.60 -2.65
CA ALA A 123 -13.84 -5.48 -3.81
C ALA A 123 -13.10 -6.82 -3.63
N ALA A 124 -11.96 -6.86 -2.94
CA ALA A 124 -11.27 -8.12 -2.66
C ALA A 124 -12.12 -9.03 -1.76
N GLU A 125 -12.79 -8.45 -0.76
CA GLU A 125 -13.71 -9.16 0.13
C GLU A 125 -14.88 -9.81 -0.62
N GLU A 126 -15.34 -9.21 -1.71
CA GLU A 126 -16.37 -9.78 -2.59
C GLU A 126 -15.83 -10.85 -3.55
N VAL A 127 -14.62 -10.66 -4.07
CA VAL A 127 -14.01 -11.54 -5.08
C VAL A 127 -13.43 -12.82 -4.48
N LEU A 128 -12.77 -12.76 -3.32
CA LEU A 128 -12.12 -13.92 -2.70
C LEU A 128 -13.04 -15.16 -2.56
N PRO A 129 -14.30 -15.03 -2.08
CA PRO A 129 -15.21 -16.17 -2.00
C PRO A 129 -15.59 -16.79 -3.36
N MET A 130 -15.45 -16.06 -4.48
CA MET A 130 -15.71 -16.60 -5.82
C MET A 130 -14.63 -17.59 -6.29
N TYR A 131 -13.49 -17.62 -5.61
CA TYR A 131 -12.35 -18.49 -5.84
C TYR A 131 -12.10 -19.42 -4.63
N ASP A 132 -13.15 -19.70 -3.85
CA ASP A 132 -13.12 -20.57 -2.67
C ASP A 132 -12.16 -20.12 -1.55
N PHE A 133 -11.78 -18.83 -1.51
CA PHE A 133 -11.00 -18.26 -0.41
C PHE A 133 -11.91 -17.62 0.64
N GLY A 134 -12.34 -18.42 1.62
CA GLY A 134 -13.20 -17.98 2.71
C GLY A 134 -12.48 -17.11 3.74
N LEU A 135 -13.10 -16.01 4.18
CA LEU A 135 -12.51 -15.12 5.20
C LEU A 135 -12.20 -15.83 6.53
N SER A 136 -13.02 -16.81 6.92
CA SER A 136 -12.81 -17.56 8.16
C SER A 136 -11.50 -18.36 8.10
N GLU A 137 -11.28 -19.09 7.01
CA GLU A 137 -10.07 -19.89 6.80
C GLU A 137 -8.80 -19.03 6.73
N LEU A 138 -8.90 -17.82 6.14
CA LEU A 138 -7.78 -16.88 6.11
C LEU A 138 -7.44 -16.37 7.52
N LYS A 139 -8.45 -16.13 8.36
CA LYS A 139 -8.27 -15.66 9.74
C LYS A 139 -7.65 -16.69 10.66
N ASP A 140 -7.85 -17.98 10.38
CA ASP A 140 -7.22 -19.06 11.15
C ASP A 140 -5.68 -19.07 10.99
N ARG A 141 -5.16 -18.41 9.95
CA ARG A 141 -3.72 -18.39 9.62
C ARG A 141 -3.04 -17.06 9.91
N CYS A 142 -3.76 -15.94 9.76
CA CYS A 142 -3.19 -14.60 9.83
C CYS A 142 -4.22 -13.55 10.18
N ARG A 143 -3.77 -12.33 10.51
CA ARG A 143 -4.68 -11.22 10.75
C ARG A 143 -5.24 -10.73 9.41
N VAL A 144 -6.55 -10.50 9.36
CA VAL A 144 -7.24 -10.04 8.15
C VAL A 144 -7.94 -8.71 8.44
N PHE A 145 -7.43 -7.64 7.84
CA PHE A 145 -7.97 -6.28 7.93
C PHE A 145 -8.86 -5.99 6.73
N ARG A 146 -10.09 -5.55 7.02
CA ARG A 146 -11.11 -5.24 6.00
C ARG A 146 -11.26 -3.74 5.85
N ASP A 147 -11.55 -3.28 4.64
CA ASP A 147 -11.82 -1.87 4.33
C ASP A 147 -13.21 -1.45 4.83
N LYS A 148 -13.37 -1.29 6.15
CA LYS A 148 -14.63 -0.90 6.82
C LYS A 148 -14.65 0.53 7.33
N THR A 149 -13.56 1.28 7.15
CA THR A 149 -13.41 2.66 7.62
C THR A 149 -12.90 3.55 6.51
N THR A 150 -13.55 4.68 6.26
CA THR A 150 -13.13 5.64 5.22
C THR A 150 -11.71 6.19 5.45
N SER A 151 -11.26 6.24 6.71
CA SER A 151 -9.91 6.68 7.08
C SER A 151 -8.85 5.58 7.03
N SER A 152 -9.21 4.34 6.69
CA SER A 152 -8.30 3.19 6.68
C SER A 152 -7.53 3.00 8.00
N VAL A 153 -8.24 2.95 9.14
CA VAL A 153 -7.64 2.85 10.49
C VAL A 153 -6.51 1.81 10.63
N PRO A 154 -6.58 0.60 10.03
CA PRO A 154 -5.51 -0.40 10.14
C PRO A 154 -4.13 0.07 9.63
N VAL A 155 -4.08 1.11 8.79
CA VAL A 155 -2.86 1.73 8.30
C VAL A 155 -1.98 2.27 9.44
N GLY A 156 -2.58 2.61 10.57
CA GLY A 156 -1.86 3.06 11.75
C GLY A 156 -0.79 2.08 12.25
N MET A 157 -0.92 0.78 11.99
CA MET A 157 0.09 -0.22 12.34
C MET A 157 1.42 -0.06 11.58
N LEU A 158 1.45 0.64 10.43
CA LEU A 158 2.70 0.99 9.76
C LEU A 158 3.54 1.95 10.62
N TYR A 159 2.88 2.83 11.38
CA TYR A 159 3.53 3.79 12.26
C TYR A 159 4.03 3.17 13.56
N ASP A 160 3.56 1.96 13.88
CA ASP A 160 4.04 1.16 15.02
C ASP A 160 5.19 0.22 14.60
N ASP A 161 5.75 0.41 13.40
CA ASP A 161 6.85 -0.38 12.82
C ASP A 161 6.61 -1.89 12.86
N VAL A 162 5.38 -2.31 12.53
CA VAL A 162 5.02 -3.73 12.44
C VAL A 162 5.55 -4.35 11.13
N TYR A 163 5.48 -3.61 10.03
CA TYR A 163 5.66 -4.17 8.69
C TYR A 163 6.96 -3.71 8.02
N HIS A 164 7.77 -4.68 7.58
CA HIS A 164 9.02 -4.40 6.84
C HIS A 164 8.81 -4.32 5.33
N THR A 165 7.66 -4.78 4.82
CA THR A 165 7.38 -4.85 3.38
C THR A 165 5.87 -4.80 3.14
N VAL A 166 5.46 -3.98 2.18
CA VAL A 166 4.09 -3.93 1.68
C VAL A 166 4.02 -4.59 0.31
N ILE A 167 3.03 -5.44 0.11
CA ILE A 167 2.75 -6.10 -1.15
C ILE A 167 1.33 -5.73 -1.55
N VAL A 168 1.08 -5.37 -2.81
CA VAL A 168 -0.25 -5.19 -3.38
C VAL A 168 -0.38 -6.16 -4.55
N ALA A 169 -0.98 -7.32 -4.30
CA ALA A 169 -1.05 -8.40 -5.28
C ALA A 169 -2.29 -9.30 -5.04
N PRO A 170 -3.05 -9.64 -6.08
CA PRO A 170 -3.06 -9.00 -7.38
C PRO A 170 -3.57 -7.56 -7.29
N ALA A 171 -3.01 -6.64 -8.09
CA ALA A 171 -3.46 -5.24 -8.18
C ALA A 171 -4.27 -5.00 -9.46
N THR A 172 -5.54 -4.64 -9.31
CA THR A 172 -6.40 -4.16 -10.42
C THR A 172 -5.84 -2.90 -11.08
N SER A 173 -6.12 -2.67 -12.36
CA SER A 173 -5.87 -1.39 -13.05
C SER A 173 -6.40 -0.17 -12.29
N ASN A 174 -7.55 -0.28 -11.61
CA ASN A 174 -8.06 0.78 -10.74
C ASN A 174 -7.11 1.10 -9.57
N THR A 175 -6.63 0.09 -8.85
CA THR A 175 -5.66 0.29 -7.76
C THR A 175 -4.35 0.84 -8.31
N VAL A 176 -3.84 0.31 -9.42
CA VAL A 176 -2.62 0.81 -10.08
C VAL A 176 -2.76 2.29 -10.44
N ALA A 177 -3.88 2.68 -11.06
CA ALA A 177 -4.16 4.07 -11.42
C ALA A 177 -4.20 4.98 -10.18
N LYS A 178 -4.88 4.55 -9.11
CA LYS A 178 -4.95 5.30 -7.85
C LYS A 178 -3.56 5.50 -7.25
N CYS A 179 -2.77 4.43 -7.12
CA CYS A 179 -1.41 4.50 -6.60
C CYS A 179 -0.50 5.40 -7.47
N ALA A 180 -0.58 5.26 -8.80
CA ALA A 180 0.20 6.07 -9.75
C ALA A 180 -0.09 7.57 -9.66
N LEU A 181 -1.32 7.93 -9.26
CA LEU A 181 -1.76 9.33 -9.10
C LEU A 181 -1.70 9.81 -7.64
N GLY A 182 -1.24 8.98 -6.70
CA GLY A 182 -1.20 9.31 -5.27
C GLY A 182 -2.57 9.37 -4.58
N ILE A 183 -3.61 8.75 -5.15
CA ILE A 183 -4.93 8.61 -4.54
C ILE A 183 -4.90 7.45 -3.55
N SER A 184 -5.31 7.70 -2.31
CA SER A 184 -5.20 6.76 -1.19
C SER A 184 -6.52 6.65 -0.39
N ASP A 185 -7.60 6.30 -1.08
CA ASP A 185 -8.98 6.30 -0.58
C ASP A 185 -9.57 4.89 -0.33
N THR A 186 -8.75 3.85 -0.47
CA THR A 186 -9.08 2.46 -0.11
C THR A 186 -7.99 1.90 0.80
N LEU A 187 -8.27 0.84 1.54
CA LEU A 187 -7.29 0.23 2.44
C LEU A 187 -5.98 -0.15 1.71
N PRO A 188 -5.98 -0.84 0.54
CA PRO A 188 -4.74 -1.13 -0.18
C PRO A 188 -3.99 0.12 -0.67
N THR A 189 -4.69 1.12 -1.22
CA THR A 189 -4.04 2.34 -1.73
C THR A 189 -3.49 3.21 -0.60
N ASN A 190 -4.12 3.19 0.58
CA ASN A 190 -3.66 3.89 1.77
C ASN A 190 -2.46 3.20 2.41
N ILE A 191 -2.48 1.86 2.55
CA ILE A 191 -1.30 1.10 2.99
C ILE A 191 -0.11 1.36 2.06
N PHE A 192 -0.30 1.31 0.74
CA PHE A 192 0.74 1.62 -0.23
C PHE A 192 1.30 3.05 -0.07
N ALA A 193 0.42 4.05 -0.02
CA ALA A 193 0.83 5.45 0.08
C ALA A 193 1.58 5.76 1.38
N GLN A 194 1.14 5.21 2.52
CA GLN A 194 1.84 5.43 3.79
C GLN A 194 3.14 4.65 3.89
N ALA A 195 3.22 3.46 3.30
CA ALA A 195 4.46 2.69 3.24
C ALA A 195 5.57 3.49 2.53
N GLY A 196 5.27 4.09 1.37
CA GLY A 196 6.22 4.95 0.67
C GLY A 196 6.68 6.15 1.50
N LYS A 197 5.78 6.79 2.26
CA LYS A 197 6.14 7.92 3.16
C LYS A 197 7.01 7.52 4.34
N LEU A 198 6.97 6.24 4.73
CA LEU A 198 7.77 5.65 5.81
C LEU A 198 9.00 4.89 5.28
N GLU A 199 9.29 5.04 3.98
CA GLU A 199 10.38 4.36 3.28
C GLU A 199 10.33 2.83 3.42
N ILE A 200 9.12 2.27 3.58
CA ILE A 200 8.88 0.83 3.61
C ILE A 200 8.84 0.33 2.16
N PRO A 201 9.67 -0.66 1.77
CA PRO A 201 9.63 -1.24 0.44
C PRO A 201 8.24 -1.76 0.07
N GLY A 202 7.73 -1.30 -1.08
CA GLY A 202 6.46 -1.68 -1.67
C GLY A 202 6.65 -2.53 -2.93
N ILE A 203 5.84 -3.57 -3.08
CA ILE A 203 5.81 -4.45 -4.26
C ILE A 203 4.39 -4.44 -4.82
N VAL A 204 4.21 -4.20 -6.12
CA VAL A 204 2.89 -4.20 -6.75
C VAL A 204 2.87 -5.14 -7.96
N LEU A 205 1.99 -6.14 -7.93
CA LEU A 205 1.73 -7.00 -9.09
C LEU A 205 0.62 -6.38 -9.95
N ALA A 206 1.01 -5.66 -11.01
CA ALA A 206 0.07 -5.07 -11.95
C ALA A 206 -0.47 -6.14 -12.90
N CYS A 207 -1.77 -6.40 -12.86
CA CYS A 207 -2.38 -7.54 -13.56
C CYS A 207 -2.80 -7.24 -15.01
N ASP A 208 -2.90 -5.96 -15.39
CA ASP A 208 -3.41 -5.51 -16.70
C ASP A 208 -2.26 -4.98 -17.59
N THR A 209 -1.20 -5.77 -17.80
CA THR A 209 -0.03 -5.35 -18.61
C THR A 209 0.16 -6.10 -19.93
N LYS A 210 -0.44 -7.29 -20.08
CA LYS A 210 -0.27 -8.15 -21.26
C LYS A 210 -1.56 -8.26 -22.10
N PRO A 211 -1.46 -8.43 -23.43
CA PRO A 211 -2.61 -8.34 -24.34
C PRO A 211 -3.68 -9.43 -24.22
N VAL A 212 -3.40 -10.51 -23.50
CA VAL A 212 -4.32 -11.64 -23.37
C VAL A 212 -4.33 -12.04 -21.90
N VAL A 213 -5.23 -11.43 -21.14
CA VAL A 213 -5.67 -12.00 -19.88
C VAL A 213 -6.87 -12.84 -20.19
N ILE A 214 -6.74 -14.17 -20.11
CA ILE A 214 -7.89 -15.06 -20.14
C ILE A 214 -8.42 -15.13 -18.71
N THR A 215 -9.30 -14.20 -18.34
CA THR A 215 -9.89 -14.24 -17.00
C THR A 215 -10.92 -15.38 -16.97
N LYS A 216 -10.74 -16.31 -16.03
CA LYS A 216 -11.77 -17.31 -15.70
C LYS A 216 -12.94 -16.57 -15.06
N ALA A 217 -13.92 -16.16 -15.86
CA ALA A 217 -15.23 -15.85 -15.28
C ALA A 217 -15.86 -17.17 -14.83
N PRO A 218 -16.80 -17.17 -13.85
CA PRO A 218 -17.43 -18.40 -13.35
C PRO A 218 -18.07 -19.30 -14.43
N ARG A 219 -18.25 -18.81 -15.67
CA ARG A 219 -18.87 -19.55 -16.78
C ARG A 219 -18.22 -19.39 -18.17
N GLU A 220 -17.31 -18.44 -18.40
CA GLU A 220 -16.74 -18.17 -19.73
C GLU A 220 -15.32 -17.58 -19.66
N TRP A 221 -14.58 -17.74 -20.75
CA TRP A 221 -13.28 -17.10 -20.94
C TRP A 221 -13.46 -15.79 -21.70
N VAL A 222 -12.97 -14.69 -21.12
CA VAL A 222 -13.02 -13.37 -21.77
C VAL A 222 -11.60 -12.87 -21.97
N GLU A 223 -11.24 -12.58 -23.22
CA GLU A 223 -9.97 -11.93 -23.57
C GLU A 223 -10.07 -10.44 -23.23
N LEU A 224 -9.25 -9.98 -22.29
CA LEU A 224 -9.12 -8.57 -21.95
C LEU A 224 -7.81 -8.01 -22.49
N LYS A 225 -7.90 -6.85 -23.14
CA LYS A 225 -6.74 -6.09 -23.64
C LYS A 225 -6.55 -4.84 -22.78
N PRO A 226 -5.32 -4.57 -22.30
CA PRO A 226 -5.04 -3.33 -21.61
C PRO A 226 -5.18 -2.16 -22.58
N ARG A 227 -5.79 -1.07 -22.10
CA ARG A 227 -5.86 0.18 -22.85
C ARG A 227 -4.55 0.94 -22.65
N ASN A 228 -4.33 1.95 -23.48
CA ASN A 228 -3.17 2.85 -23.35
C ASN A 228 -3.03 3.44 -21.92
N ILE A 229 -4.14 3.81 -21.29
CA ILE A 229 -4.13 4.38 -19.93
C ILE A 229 -3.67 3.38 -18.88
N ASP A 230 -3.98 2.10 -19.06
CA ASP A 230 -3.60 1.05 -18.12
C ASP A 230 -2.05 0.87 -18.16
N LEU A 231 -1.49 0.82 -19.37
CA LEU A 231 -0.03 0.77 -19.58
C LEU A 231 0.68 2.03 -19.07
N GLU A 232 0.12 3.21 -19.34
CA GLU A 232 0.73 4.48 -18.89
C GLU A 232 0.74 4.62 -17.36
N ASN A 233 -0.30 4.11 -16.68
CA ASN A 233 -0.36 4.13 -15.22
C ASN A 233 0.65 3.17 -14.59
N VAL A 234 0.91 2.02 -15.21
CA VAL A 234 1.99 1.11 -14.79
C VAL A 234 3.35 1.82 -14.89
N GLU A 235 3.61 2.50 -16.00
CA GLU A 235 4.85 3.27 -16.19
C GLU A 235 4.98 4.44 -15.21
N ARG A 236 3.88 5.09 -14.85
CA ARG A 236 3.88 6.10 -13.77
C ARG A 236 4.20 5.47 -12.42
N LEU A 237 3.55 4.34 -12.10
CA LEU A 237 3.74 3.65 -10.82
C LEU A 237 5.17 3.17 -10.62
N ARG A 238 5.85 2.74 -11.70
CA ARG A 238 7.28 2.37 -11.70
C ARG A 238 8.22 3.48 -11.24
N ARG A 239 7.78 4.73 -11.32
CA ARG A 239 8.58 5.92 -10.93
C ARG A 239 8.27 6.40 -9.52
N VAL A 240 7.33 5.75 -8.82
CA VAL A 240 7.02 6.07 -7.43
C VAL A 240 8.14 5.55 -6.54
N ASP A 241 8.61 6.39 -5.62
CA ASP A 241 9.68 6.03 -4.69
C ASP A 241 9.32 4.79 -3.86
N PHE A 242 10.34 3.97 -3.55
CA PHE A 242 10.21 2.73 -2.77
C PHE A 242 9.23 1.69 -3.34
N CYS A 243 8.81 1.83 -4.59
CA CYS A 243 7.90 0.90 -5.27
C CYS A 243 8.64 0.05 -6.31
N ARG A 244 8.44 -1.27 -6.27
CA ARG A 244 8.79 -2.19 -7.35
C ARG A 244 7.52 -2.76 -7.95
N VAL A 245 7.32 -2.55 -9.26
CA VAL A 245 6.18 -3.09 -9.99
C VAL A 245 6.61 -4.33 -10.77
N VAL A 246 5.83 -5.41 -10.65
CA VAL A 246 6.03 -6.69 -11.35
C VAL A 246 4.78 -7.02 -12.16
N GLU A 247 4.93 -7.88 -13.17
CA GLU A 247 3.88 -8.19 -14.15
C GLU A 247 3.48 -9.67 -14.23
N SER A 248 4.09 -10.52 -13.40
CA SER A 248 3.72 -11.93 -13.25
C SER A 248 3.93 -12.45 -11.83
N PRO A 249 3.24 -13.54 -11.44
CA PRO A 249 3.51 -14.23 -10.19
C PRO A 249 4.98 -14.68 -10.05
N ASP A 250 5.62 -15.12 -11.13
CA ASP A 250 7.03 -15.54 -11.11
C ASP A 250 7.97 -14.38 -10.76
N GLU A 251 7.74 -13.18 -11.33
CA GLU A 251 8.51 -11.99 -11.00
C GLU A 251 8.26 -11.55 -9.55
N LEU A 252 7.02 -11.73 -9.05
CA LEU A 252 6.66 -11.47 -7.66
C LEU A 252 7.41 -12.44 -6.72
N GLU A 253 7.39 -13.75 -7.00
CA GLU A 253 8.08 -14.76 -6.20
C GLU A 253 9.59 -14.48 -6.14
N ALA A 254 10.23 -14.19 -7.29
CA ALA A 254 11.64 -13.84 -7.34
C ALA A 254 11.99 -12.59 -6.52
N LEU A 255 11.08 -11.61 -6.46
CA LEU A 255 11.24 -10.43 -5.62
C LEU A 255 11.16 -10.77 -4.13
N LEU A 256 10.20 -11.63 -3.77
CA LEU A 256 9.98 -12.07 -2.41
C LEU A 256 11.15 -12.94 -1.92
N ASP A 257 11.71 -13.80 -2.77
CA ASP A 257 12.96 -14.53 -2.51
C ASP A 257 14.10 -13.58 -2.15
N ALA A 258 14.34 -12.57 -2.99
CA ALA A 258 15.39 -11.58 -2.74
C ALA A 258 15.14 -10.81 -1.44
N ARG A 259 13.88 -10.47 -1.14
CA ARG A 259 13.50 -9.75 0.08
C ARG A 259 13.66 -10.62 1.34
N LEU A 260 13.28 -11.89 1.28
CA LEU A 260 13.48 -12.83 2.38
C LEU A 260 14.98 -13.01 2.66
N ALA A 261 15.81 -13.15 1.62
CA ALA A 261 17.25 -13.23 1.76
C ALA A 261 17.85 -11.96 2.41
N GLU A 262 17.41 -10.77 2.01
CA GLU A 262 17.82 -9.49 2.62
C GLU A 262 17.49 -9.42 4.11
N LEU A 263 16.33 -9.98 4.50
CA LEU A 263 15.85 -10.00 5.89
C LEU A 263 16.34 -11.22 6.69
N ALA A 264 17.16 -12.09 6.09
CA ALA A 264 17.57 -13.37 6.67
C ALA A 264 16.38 -14.26 7.13
N LEU A 265 15.28 -14.22 6.37
CA LEU A 265 14.07 -15.02 6.57
C LEU A 265 13.98 -16.13 5.51
N THR A 266 13.13 -17.13 5.76
CA THR A 266 12.83 -18.21 4.81
C THR A 266 11.33 -18.33 4.60
N TRP A 267 10.91 -18.87 3.46
CA TRP A 267 9.53 -19.29 3.26
C TRP A 267 9.11 -20.31 4.34
N ASN A 268 7.82 -20.30 4.69
CA ASN A 268 7.23 -21.40 5.43
C ASN A 268 7.27 -22.65 4.56
N THR A 269 7.75 -23.77 5.10
CA THR A 269 7.58 -25.08 4.47
C THR A 269 6.11 -25.39 4.39
N SER A 270 5.58 -25.59 3.18
CA SER A 270 4.22 -26.10 2.98
C SER A 270 4.14 -27.47 3.63
N SER A 271 3.40 -27.59 4.74
CA SER A 271 2.94 -28.89 5.22
C SER A 271 2.05 -29.47 4.11
N SER A 272 2.56 -30.52 3.47
CA SER A 272 1.83 -31.27 2.43
C SER A 272 0.59 -31.95 2.99
#